data_AF-A0A7U7B141-F1
#
_entry.id   AF-A0A7U7B141-F1
#
_cell.length_a   1.000
_cell.length_b   1.000
_cell.length_c   1.000
_cell.angle_alpha   90.00
_cell.angle_beta   90.00
_cell.angle_gamma   90.00
#
_symmetry.space_group_name_H-M   'P 1'
#
loop_
_entity.id
_entity.type
_entity.pdbx_description
1 polymer ?
#
loop_
_entity_poly.entity_id
_entity_poly.type
_entity_poly.pdbx_seq_one_letter_code
_entity_poly.pdbx_strand_id
1 'polypeptide(L)'
;MRGSPLDRFKNTSALSIAEAFDSLDQAVLILDPNGKISFASARYRRLFDLKERVCHAGADYANIIRIFSERDMFGQDVADASLGEWMTPVRNRQKVCRQLRLPDGRMLEEVGAPLPNGGYVFSCAEVKALPAPSIQLRNAKRATVLALADLAEFRDTDTGEHVMRVARLTQEITRALDNARAFPHEIDQDFRAQIGFASILHDVGKVAIGDDLLRKPGLLDEVERLAMQEHAAAGAAILTKAHSLAPDSDYLRIAAEIARYHHERYDGTGYPEGLRMNKIPLSARIVAVADVFDALTSDRSYKRAWSEEEAINYLAQQAGRQFDPQVISATMQVLEERRQTPIIRWSQAMSVGHPVLDRDHQTLIGLVNQMSLPANRCDRTVLEFVLDELLGYTSAHFTREEEHLRRIGFDGAERHEAIHRDLVDELRAIRANFHEGNDHLGDKVAQFVADWLRNHILLEDMKYVV
;
A
#
# COMPACT_ATOMS: atom_id res chain seq x y z
N MET A 1 10.42 -42.44 18.10
CA MET A 1 11.20 -41.24 17.74
C MET A 1 10.23 -40.19 17.24
N ARG A 2 9.89 -39.21 18.10
CA ARG A 2 8.96 -38.11 17.78
C ARG A 2 9.82 -36.88 17.50
N GLY A 3 9.74 -36.34 16.28
CA GLY A 3 10.40 -35.09 15.89
C GLY A 3 9.85 -33.90 16.69
N SER A 4 10.70 -32.90 16.92
CA SER A 4 10.38 -31.77 17.80
C SER A 4 9.36 -30.81 17.17
N PRO A 5 8.52 -30.11 17.96
CA PRO A 5 7.56 -29.12 17.48
C PRO A 5 8.16 -27.92 16.73
N LEU A 6 9.49 -27.73 16.79
CA LEU A 6 10.21 -26.61 16.18
C LEU A 6 10.45 -26.77 14.67
N ASP A 7 10.26 -27.96 14.09
CA ASP A 7 10.44 -28.18 12.65
C ASP A 7 9.21 -27.81 11.80
N ARG A 8 8.09 -27.40 12.42
CA ARG A 8 6.88 -26.94 11.70
C ARG A 8 6.86 -25.45 11.35
N PHE A 9 7.84 -24.67 11.81
CA PHE A 9 7.82 -23.20 11.67
C PHE A 9 8.75 -22.63 10.58
N LYS A 10 9.33 -23.48 9.72
CA LYS A 10 10.26 -23.01 8.67
C LYS A 10 9.61 -22.56 7.35
N ASN A 11 8.28 -22.59 7.22
CA ASN A 11 7.63 -22.36 5.91
C ASN A 11 6.47 -21.36 5.90
N THR A 12 6.31 -20.49 6.90
CA THR A 12 5.11 -19.62 7.01
C THR A 12 5.36 -18.12 6.84
N SER A 13 6.53 -17.68 6.38
CA SER A 13 6.89 -16.25 6.31
C SER A 13 7.29 -15.78 4.91
N ALA A 14 6.64 -16.30 3.87
CA ALA A 14 6.82 -15.91 2.47
C ALA A 14 5.48 -15.55 1.80
N LEU A 15 4.57 -14.88 2.52
CA LEU A 15 3.52 -14.05 1.91
C LEU A 15 4.27 -12.87 1.28
N SER A 16 4.68 -13.12 0.05
CA SER A 16 5.87 -12.54 -0.53
C SER A 16 5.53 -11.20 -1.15
N ILE A 17 6.49 -10.29 -1.11
CA ILE A 17 6.64 -9.10 -1.96
C ILE A 17 6.01 -9.28 -3.38
N ALA A 18 5.99 -10.48 -3.95
CA ALA A 18 5.27 -10.82 -5.19
C ALA A 18 3.79 -10.43 -5.21
N GLU A 19 3.05 -10.68 -4.13
CA GLU A 19 1.60 -10.52 -4.06
C GLU A 19 1.20 -9.04 -3.97
N ALA A 20 1.99 -8.22 -3.27
CA ALA A 20 1.81 -6.76 -3.21
C ALA A 20 2.16 -6.06 -4.55
N PHE A 21 3.09 -6.62 -5.32
CA PHE A 21 3.41 -6.11 -6.66
C PHE A 21 2.45 -6.62 -7.75
N ASP A 22 1.84 -7.80 -7.57
CA ASP A 22 0.88 -8.35 -8.54
C ASP A 22 -0.51 -7.70 -8.46
N SER A 23 -0.82 -6.98 -7.38
CA SER A 23 -2.01 -6.13 -7.26
C SER A 23 -1.85 -4.76 -7.95
N LEU A 24 -0.65 -4.41 -8.39
CA LEU A 24 -0.36 -3.16 -9.08
C LEU A 24 -0.64 -3.33 -10.58
N ASP A 25 -1.14 -2.28 -11.22
CA ASP A 25 -1.33 -2.25 -12.68
C ASP A 25 0.00 -2.20 -13.47
N GLN A 26 1.14 -2.30 -12.77
CA GLN A 26 2.50 -2.23 -13.31
C GLN A 26 3.24 -3.56 -13.14
N ALA A 27 4.01 -3.92 -14.15
CA ALA A 27 4.96 -5.02 -14.10
C ALA A 27 6.28 -4.53 -13.47
N VAL A 28 6.80 -5.22 -12.45
CA VAL A 28 8.02 -4.80 -11.73
C VAL A 28 9.10 -5.86 -11.81
N LEU A 29 10.34 -5.42 -12.03
CA LEU A 29 11.55 -6.24 -11.98
C LEU A 29 12.59 -5.55 -11.12
N ILE A 30 13.23 -6.29 -10.21
CA ILE A 30 14.31 -5.80 -9.36
C ILE A 30 15.55 -6.65 -9.60
N LEU A 31 16.69 -5.97 -9.69
CA LEU A 31 18.02 -6.53 -9.84
C LEU A 31 18.84 -6.28 -8.58
N ASP A 32 19.72 -7.22 -8.27
CA ASP A 32 20.80 -7.06 -7.30
C ASP A 32 21.96 -6.21 -7.87
N PRO A 33 22.97 -5.86 -7.07
CA PRO A 33 24.11 -5.06 -7.53
C PRO A 33 24.96 -5.69 -8.64
N ASN A 34 24.82 -6.99 -8.85
CA ASN A 34 25.54 -7.74 -9.88
C ASN A 34 24.71 -7.88 -11.17
N GLY A 35 23.52 -7.26 -11.22
CA GLY A 35 22.61 -7.36 -12.37
C GLY A 35 21.85 -8.67 -12.44
N LYS A 36 21.81 -9.45 -11.36
CA LYS A 36 20.97 -10.65 -11.26
C LYS A 36 19.58 -10.28 -10.77
N ILE A 37 18.57 -10.98 -11.24
CA ILE A 37 17.18 -10.77 -10.83
C ILE A 37 17.06 -11.13 -9.36
N SER A 38 16.70 -10.16 -8.53
CA SER A 38 16.34 -10.42 -7.13
C SER A 38 14.83 -10.66 -6.98
N PHE A 39 14.03 -10.01 -7.82
CA PHE A 39 12.57 -10.15 -7.81
C PHE A 39 11.97 -9.81 -9.18
N ALA A 40 10.90 -10.51 -9.56
CA ALA A 40 10.06 -10.16 -10.70
C ALA A 40 8.60 -10.47 -10.36
N SER A 41 7.69 -9.53 -10.60
CA SER A 41 6.26 -9.78 -10.39
C SER A 41 5.72 -10.80 -11.38
N ALA A 42 4.66 -11.55 -11.04
CA ALA A 42 4.01 -12.45 -11.99
C ALA A 42 3.45 -11.66 -13.18
N ARG A 43 3.01 -10.42 -12.97
CA ARG A 43 2.65 -9.49 -14.06
C ARG A 43 3.83 -9.22 -15.00
N TYR A 44 5.05 -8.97 -14.50
CA TYR A 44 6.23 -8.80 -15.36
C TYR A 44 6.51 -10.05 -16.21
N ARG A 45 6.45 -11.24 -15.60
CA ARG A 45 6.64 -12.50 -16.35
C ARG A 45 5.56 -12.72 -17.41
N ARG A 46 4.30 -12.46 -17.09
CA ARG A 46 3.16 -12.59 -18.03
C ARG A 46 3.23 -11.57 -19.15
N LEU A 47 3.53 -10.31 -18.83
CA LEU A 47 3.57 -9.20 -19.79
C LEU A 47 4.60 -9.47 -20.90
N PHE A 48 5.73 -10.05 -20.53
CA PHE A 48 6.82 -10.37 -21.45
C PHE A 48 6.85 -11.85 -21.88
N ASP A 49 5.83 -12.65 -21.56
CA ASP A 49 5.81 -14.10 -21.82
C ASP A 49 7.16 -14.80 -21.50
N LEU A 50 7.65 -14.56 -20.29
CA LEU A 50 8.92 -15.08 -19.80
C LEU A 50 8.68 -16.34 -18.96
N LYS A 51 9.27 -17.45 -19.40
CA LYS A 51 9.25 -18.72 -18.66
C LYS A 51 10.02 -18.57 -17.35
N GLU A 52 9.57 -19.28 -16.30
CA GLU A 52 10.21 -19.24 -14.98
C GLU A 52 11.70 -19.61 -15.01
N ARG A 53 12.10 -20.55 -15.88
CA ARG A 53 13.51 -20.90 -16.13
C ARG A 53 14.41 -19.74 -16.62
N VAL A 54 13.81 -18.65 -17.08
CA VAL A 54 14.50 -17.45 -17.60
C VAL A 54 14.41 -16.32 -16.58
N CYS A 55 13.24 -16.13 -15.97
CA CYS A 55 12.94 -15.03 -15.07
C CYS A 55 12.67 -15.54 -13.64
N HIS A 56 13.75 -15.96 -12.96
CA HIS A 56 13.73 -16.40 -11.56
C HIS A 56 14.80 -15.64 -10.75
N ALA A 57 14.68 -15.69 -9.43
CA ALA A 57 15.69 -15.12 -8.54
C ALA A 57 17.07 -15.74 -8.83
N GLY A 58 18.10 -14.89 -8.98
CA GLY A 58 19.47 -15.27 -9.32
C GLY A 58 19.77 -15.41 -10.82
N ALA A 59 18.77 -15.33 -11.71
CA ALA A 59 19.01 -15.33 -13.16
C ALA A 59 19.64 -14.01 -13.62
N ASP A 60 20.44 -14.05 -14.68
CA ASP A 60 21.09 -12.87 -15.25
C ASP A 60 20.10 -12.04 -16.08
N TYR A 61 19.97 -10.74 -15.78
CA TYR A 61 19.12 -9.82 -16.53
C TYR A 61 19.49 -9.74 -18.01
N ALA A 62 20.76 -9.97 -18.37
CA ALA A 62 21.20 -10.01 -19.76
C ALA A 62 20.41 -11.04 -20.60
N ASN A 63 19.92 -12.12 -19.98
CA ASN A 63 19.10 -13.12 -20.69
C ASN A 63 17.72 -12.56 -21.09
N ILE A 64 17.12 -11.69 -20.26
CA ILE A 64 15.87 -11.00 -20.60
C ILE A 64 16.10 -10.02 -21.74
N ILE A 65 17.19 -9.24 -21.69
CA ILE A 65 17.54 -8.30 -22.76
C ILE A 65 17.78 -9.01 -24.10
N ARG A 66 18.41 -10.19 -24.11
CA ARG A 66 18.54 -11.00 -25.33
C ARG A 66 17.19 -11.38 -25.92
N ILE A 67 16.25 -11.82 -25.08
CA ILE A 67 14.90 -12.20 -25.52
C ILE A 67 14.16 -10.99 -26.08
N PHE A 68 14.29 -9.81 -25.46
CA PHE A 68 13.68 -8.59 -25.98
C PHE A 68 14.26 -8.21 -27.34
N SER A 69 15.58 -8.38 -27.53
CA SER A 69 16.25 -8.19 -28.82
C SER A 69 15.79 -9.19 -29.88
N GLU A 70 15.71 -10.48 -29.55
CA GLU A 70 15.24 -11.54 -30.47
C GLU A 70 13.78 -11.34 -30.90
N ARG A 71 12.98 -10.67 -30.07
CA ARG A 71 11.58 -10.36 -30.32
C ARG A 71 11.35 -8.97 -30.92
N ASP A 72 12.40 -8.27 -31.34
CA ASP A 72 12.37 -6.92 -31.93
C ASP A 72 11.62 -5.89 -31.06
N MET A 73 11.72 -6.03 -29.74
CA MET A 73 10.93 -5.21 -28.80
C MET A 73 11.45 -3.79 -28.62
N PHE A 74 12.65 -3.51 -29.14
CA PHE A 74 13.32 -2.22 -29.05
C PHE A 74 12.95 -1.25 -30.19
N GLY A 75 12.27 -1.75 -31.23
CA GLY A 75 11.80 -0.96 -32.37
C GLY A 75 12.86 -0.77 -33.47
N GLN A 76 12.38 -0.66 -34.72
CA GLN A 76 13.23 -0.61 -35.93
C GLN A 76 14.12 0.63 -36.06
N ASP A 77 13.85 1.70 -35.29
CA ASP A 77 14.67 2.92 -35.27
C ASP A 77 15.88 2.82 -34.33
N VAL A 78 15.99 1.74 -33.55
CA VAL A 78 17.15 1.45 -32.70
C VAL A 78 18.05 0.46 -33.45
N ALA A 79 18.77 0.97 -34.46
CA ALA A 79 19.70 0.19 -35.26
C ALA A 79 20.70 -0.58 -34.37
N ASP A 80 20.71 -1.92 -34.47
CA ASP A 80 21.73 -2.83 -33.91
C ASP A 80 22.35 -2.40 -32.56
N ALA A 81 21.53 -1.89 -31.63
CA ALA A 81 22.03 -1.52 -30.33
C ALA A 81 22.46 -2.79 -29.60
N SER A 82 23.77 -3.00 -29.49
CA SER A 82 24.32 -4.20 -28.85
C SER A 82 23.76 -4.33 -27.42
N LEU A 83 23.66 -5.57 -26.92
CA LEU A 83 23.28 -5.85 -25.53
C LEU A 83 24.05 -4.99 -24.50
N GLY A 84 25.27 -4.55 -24.86
CA GLY A 84 26.05 -3.59 -24.08
C GLY A 84 25.36 -2.24 -23.92
N GLU A 85 24.80 -1.65 -24.97
CA GLU A 85 24.15 -0.33 -24.94
C GLU A 85 22.90 -0.32 -24.07
N TRP A 86 22.07 -1.36 -24.18
CA TRP A 86 20.86 -1.51 -23.36
C TRP A 86 21.14 -1.74 -21.87
N MET A 87 22.31 -2.32 -21.57
CA MET A 87 22.78 -2.54 -20.20
C MET A 87 23.60 -1.37 -19.65
N THR A 88 24.10 -0.45 -20.49
CA THR A 88 24.95 0.68 -20.08
C THR A 88 24.29 1.52 -18.98
N PRO A 89 23.01 1.92 -19.07
CA PRO A 89 22.38 2.69 -18.00
C PRO A 89 22.29 1.92 -16.68
N VAL A 90 22.04 0.60 -16.73
CA VAL A 90 21.98 -0.25 -15.54
C VAL A 90 23.36 -0.37 -14.88
N ARG A 91 24.39 -0.66 -15.69
CA ARG A 91 25.80 -0.75 -15.24
C ARG A 91 26.30 0.57 -14.66
N ASN A 92 25.93 1.68 -15.29
CA ASN A 92 26.31 3.03 -14.87
C ASN A 92 25.37 3.61 -13.81
N ARG A 93 24.36 2.85 -13.38
CA ARG A 93 23.37 3.25 -12.37
C ARG A 93 22.66 4.57 -12.71
N GLN A 94 22.34 4.75 -13.99
CA GLN A 94 21.61 5.90 -14.51
C GLN A 94 20.12 5.60 -14.57
N LYS A 95 19.26 6.61 -14.45
CA LYS A 95 17.81 6.45 -14.67
C LYS A 95 17.54 6.14 -16.14
N VAL A 96 16.50 5.34 -16.38
CA VAL A 96 16.05 4.96 -17.72
C VAL A 96 14.57 5.30 -17.85
N CYS A 97 14.20 5.86 -19.00
CA CYS A 97 12.81 5.92 -19.46
C CYS A 97 12.83 5.57 -20.94
N ARG A 98 12.10 4.54 -21.34
CA ARG A 98 12.10 4.05 -22.72
C ARG A 98 10.79 3.35 -23.04
N GLN A 99 10.50 3.26 -24.33
CA GLN A 99 9.33 2.53 -24.81
C GLN A 99 9.76 1.17 -25.35
N LEU A 100 8.95 0.16 -25.07
CA LEU A 100 9.10 -1.20 -25.61
C LEU A 100 7.86 -1.52 -26.44
N ARG A 101 8.05 -2.14 -27.60
CA ARG A 101 6.96 -2.65 -28.42
C ARG A 101 6.83 -4.16 -28.20
N LEU A 102 5.68 -4.61 -27.72
CA LEU A 102 5.42 -6.03 -27.60
C LEU A 102 5.16 -6.65 -29.00
N PRO A 103 5.41 -7.96 -29.20
CA PRO A 103 5.16 -8.65 -30.47
C PRO A 103 3.70 -8.57 -30.95
N ASP A 104 2.76 -8.38 -30.03
CA ASP A 104 1.33 -8.20 -30.31
C ASP A 104 0.95 -6.76 -30.72
N GLY A 105 1.93 -5.86 -30.80
CA GLY A 105 1.76 -4.46 -31.21
C GLY A 105 1.46 -3.49 -30.07
N ARG A 106 1.31 -3.96 -28.83
CA ARG A 106 1.13 -3.07 -27.66
C ARG A 106 2.41 -2.28 -27.37
N MET A 107 2.25 -1.04 -26.95
CA MET A 107 3.36 -0.19 -26.51
C MET A 107 3.42 -0.17 -24.99
N LEU A 108 4.61 -0.36 -24.44
CA LEU A 108 4.90 -0.26 -23.02
C LEU A 108 5.83 0.91 -22.76
N GLU A 109 5.64 1.59 -21.64
CA GLU A 109 6.64 2.48 -21.06
C GLU A 109 7.38 1.74 -19.95
N GLU A 110 8.69 1.66 -20.05
CA GLU A 110 9.58 1.10 -19.04
C GLU A 110 10.40 2.22 -18.41
N VAL A 111 10.29 2.34 -17.09
CA VAL A 111 11.06 3.27 -16.27
C VAL A 111 11.96 2.48 -15.35
N GLY A 112 13.23 2.87 -15.27
CA GLY A 112 14.25 2.22 -14.46
C GLY A 112 15.01 3.18 -13.57
N ALA A 113 15.37 2.75 -12.36
CA ALA A 113 16.16 3.55 -11.43
C ALA A 113 17.10 2.69 -10.56
N PRO A 114 18.26 3.22 -10.15
CA PRO A 114 19.16 2.53 -9.23
C PRO A 114 18.60 2.52 -7.80
N LEU A 115 18.83 1.42 -7.07
CA LEU A 115 18.47 1.26 -5.67
C LEU A 115 19.65 1.62 -4.74
N PRO A 116 19.38 2.04 -3.48
CA PRO A 116 20.43 2.39 -2.51
C PRO A 116 21.42 1.26 -2.22
N ASN A 117 20.93 0.01 -2.19
CA ASN A 117 21.73 -1.19 -1.92
C ASN A 117 22.69 -1.59 -3.06
N GLY A 118 22.71 -0.84 -4.17
CA GLY A 118 23.51 -1.18 -5.35
C GLY A 118 22.70 -1.82 -6.48
N GLY A 119 21.50 -2.31 -6.20
CA GLY A 119 20.61 -2.93 -7.16
C GLY A 119 19.92 -1.92 -8.10
N TYR A 120 18.93 -2.39 -8.84
CA TYR A 120 18.23 -1.60 -9.85
C TYR A 120 16.77 -2.06 -9.98
N VAL A 121 15.81 -1.15 -10.13
CA VAL A 121 14.39 -1.49 -10.30
C VAL A 121 13.89 -0.99 -11.64
N PHE A 122 13.04 -1.80 -12.28
CA PHE A 122 12.26 -1.47 -13.46
C PHE A 122 10.77 -1.57 -13.14
N SER A 123 10.01 -0.62 -13.67
CA SER A 123 8.56 -0.67 -13.73
C SER A 123 8.11 -0.50 -15.18
N CYS A 124 7.21 -1.37 -15.63
CA CYS A 124 6.64 -1.37 -16.96
C CYS A 124 5.12 -1.21 -16.90
N ALA A 125 4.56 -0.32 -17.70
CA ALA A 125 3.12 -0.14 -17.85
C ALA A 125 2.72 -0.06 -19.33
N GLU A 126 1.52 -0.57 -19.65
CA GLU A 126 0.97 -0.51 -21.00
C GLU A 126 0.42 0.88 -21.31
N VAL A 127 0.80 1.43 -22.46
CA VAL A 127 0.33 2.73 -22.95
C VAL A 127 -1.08 2.55 -23.52
N LYS A 128 -2.11 2.68 -22.68
CA LYS A 128 -3.51 2.70 -23.14
C LYS A 128 -3.86 4.09 -23.69
N ALA A 129 -4.45 4.12 -24.89
CA ALA A 129 -4.98 5.34 -25.52
C ALA A 129 -6.21 5.86 -24.75
N LEU A 130 -5.98 6.60 -23.67
CA LEU A 130 -6.96 7.40 -22.95
C LEU A 130 -6.36 8.80 -22.75
N PRO A 131 -7.15 9.89 -22.84
CA PRO A 131 -6.64 11.22 -22.56
C PRO A 131 -6.54 11.40 -21.04
N ALA A 132 -5.38 11.08 -20.47
CA ALA A 132 -4.75 11.81 -19.36
C ALA A 132 -3.48 11.06 -18.93
N PRO A 133 -2.28 11.51 -19.35
CA PRO A 133 -0.98 11.04 -18.84
C PRO A 133 -0.84 11.07 -17.30
N SER A 134 -1.78 11.71 -16.59
CA SER A 134 -1.73 11.95 -15.15
C SER A 134 -2.27 10.81 -14.28
N ILE A 135 -3.26 10.02 -14.72
CA ILE A 135 -3.83 8.93 -13.89
C ILE A 135 -2.88 7.73 -13.82
N GLN A 136 -2.35 7.30 -14.98
CA GLN A 136 -1.43 6.17 -15.06
C GLN A 136 -0.13 6.45 -14.29
N LEU A 137 0.41 7.67 -14.41
CA LEU A 137 1.56 8.12 -13.65
C LEU A 137 1.27 8.22 -12.14
N ARG A 138 0.06 8.65 -11.75
CA ARG A 138 -0.35 8.66 -10.33
C ARG A 138 -0.42 7.24 -9.75
N ASN A 139 -1.02 6.30 -10.49
CA ASN A 139 -1.12 4.91 -10.05
C ASN A 139 0.25 4.23 -9.99
N ALA A 140 1.14 4.54 -10.94
CA ALA A 140 2.53 4.11 -10.94
C ALA A 140 3.33 4.57 -9.71
N LYS A 141 3.18 5.86 -9.39
CA LYS A 141 3.80 6.45 -8.20
C LYS A 141 3.24 5.81 -6.93
N ARG A 142 1.92 5.62 -6.84
CA ARG A 142 1.25 4.93 -5.72
C ARG A 142 1.75 3.51 -5.52
N ALA A 143 1.76 2.74 -6.60
CA ALA A 143 2.29 1.39 -6.66
C ALA A 143 3.72 1.30 -6.12
N THR A 144 4.59 2.18 -6.60
CA THR A 144 6.01 2.21 -6.18
C THR A 144 6.16 2.56 -4.70
N VAL A 145 5.38 3.53 -4.22
CA VAL A 145 5.42 3.95 -2.81
C VAL A 145 4.92 2.85 -1.88
N LEU A 146 3.80 2.21 -2.21
CA LEU A 146 3.26 1.09 -1.44
C LEU A 146 4.27 -0.05 -1.35
N ALA A 147 4.90 -0.40 -2.47
CA ALA A 147 5.93 -1.42 -2.51
C ALA A 147 7.19 -1.07 -1.70
N LEU A 148 7.60 0.21 -1.67
CA LEU A 148 8.73 0.65 -0.86
C LEU A 148 8.40 0.62 0.64
N ALA A 149 7.17 0.97 1.01
CA ALA A 149 6.69 0.88 2.39
C ALA A 149 6.57 -0.58 2.83
N ASP A 150 5.95 -1.43 2.03
CA ASP A 150 5.86 -2.87 2.28
C ASP A 150 7.24 -3.52 2.38
N LEU A 151 8.22 -3.08 1.58
CA LEU A 151 9.60 -3.58 1.68
C LEU A 151 10.26 -3.21 3.01
N ALA A 152 9.97 -2.02 3.54
CA ALA A 152 10.46 -1.59 4.84
C ALA A 152 9.80 -2.41 5.97
N GLU A 153 8.49 -2.63 5.88
CA GLU A 153 7.70 -3.38 6.87
C GLU A 153 7.93 -4.89 6.82
N PHE A 154 8.22 -5.48 5.65
CA PHE A 154 8.50 -6.92 5.52
C PHE A 154 9.73 -7.37 6.34
N ARG A 155 10.61 -6.43 6.70
CA ARG A 155 11.74 -6.71 7.58
C ARG A 155 11.33 -6.68 9.07
N ASP A 156 10.23 -6.02 9.39
CA ASP A 156 9.56 -5.97 10.69
C ASP A 156 8.45 -7.05 10.79
N THR A 157 7.78 -7.11 11.94
CA THR A 157 6.62 -7.97 12.22
C THR A 157 5.29 -7.38 11.77
N ASP A 158 5.29 -6.15 11.26
CA ASP A 158 4.11 -5.41 10.81
C ASP A 158 3.82 -5.69 9.31
N THR A 159 2.54 -5.77 8.95
CA THR A 159 2.09 -6.16 7.59
C THR A 159 1.73 -4.93 6.75
N GLY A 160 1.70 -5.03 5.41
CA GLY A 160 1.24 -3.95 4.52
C GLY A 160 -0.20 -3.45 4.80
N GLU A 161 -0.99 -4.19 5.58
CA GLU A 161 -2.29 -3.73 6.06
C GLU A 161 -2.18 -2.58 7.09
N HIS A 162 -1.12 -2.56 7.91
CA HIS A 162 -0.88 -1.53 8.93
C HIS A 162 -0.74 -0.15 8.29
N VAL A 163 0.16 0.00 7.31
CA VAL A 163 0.40 1.30 6.66
C VAL A 163 -0.86 1.85 5.99
N MET A 164 -1.72 0.97 5.48
CA MET A 164 -3.02 1.36 4.92
C MET A 164 -4.01 1.79 6.00
N ARG A 165 -4.08 1.11 7.15
CA ARG A 165 -4.95 1.54 8.25
C ARG A 165 -4.51 2.89 8.84
N VAL A 166 -3.21 3.09 9.00
CA VAL A 166 -2.63 4.39 9.43
C VAL A 166 -2.96 5.49 8.44
N ALA A 167 -2.78 5.25 7.13
CA ALA A 167 -3.08 6.23 6.09
C ALA A 167 -4.54 6.68 6.11
N ARG A 168 -5.46 5.73 6.29
CA ARG A 168 -6.90 6.01 6.30
C ARG A 168 -7.31 6.79 7.55
N LEU A 169 -6.85 6.35 8.73
CA LEU A 169 -7.14 7.08 9.97
C LEU A 169 -6.53 8.48 9.95
N THR A 170 -5.33 8.64 9.41
CA THR A 170 -4.68 9.94 9.18
C THR A 170 -5.56 10.88 8.36
N GLN A 171 -6.10 10.42 7.22
CA GLN A 171 -7.00 11.23 6.38
C GLN A 171 -8.27 11.66 7.12
N GLU A 172 -8.89 10.74 7.86
CA GLU A 172 -10.11 11.03 8.61
C GLU A 172 -9.86 12.07 9.71
N ILE A 173 -8.76 11.96 10.44
CA ILE A 173 -8.35 12.94 11.45
C ILE A 173 -8.09 14.30 10.81
N THR A 174 -7.35 14.36 9.70
CA THR A 174 -7.08 15.61 8.98
C THR A 174 -8.38 16.30 8.57
N ARG A 175 -9.36 15.55 8.06
CA ARG A 175 -10.63 16.14 7.67
C ARG A 175 -11.44 16.62 8.87
N ALA A 176 -11.47 15.88 9.97
CA ALA A 176 -12.15 16.33 11.18
C ALA A 176 -11.55 17.65 11.70
N LEU A 177 -10.22 17.80 11.63
CA LEU A 177 -9.53 19.06 11.91
C LEU A 177 -9.94 20.19 10.96
N ASP A 178 -9.97 19.93 9.65
CA ASP A 178 -10.38 20.91 8.64
C ASP A 178 -11.84 21.37 8.82
N ASN A 179 -12.75 20.43 9.05
CA ASN A 179 -14.17 20.71 9.32
C ASN A 179 -14.36 21.56 10.58
N ALA A 180 -13.54 21.33 11.60
CA ALA A 180 -13.48 22.14 12.81
C ALA A 180 -12.79 23.51 12.61
N ARG A 181 -12.28 23.79 11.40
CA ARG A 181 -11.43 24.95 11.06
C ARG A 181 -10.19 25.05 11.95
N ALA A 182 -9.69 23.91 12.41
CA ALA A 182 -8.42 23.82 13.12
C ALA A 182 -7.27 23.94 12.10
N PHE A 183 -6.24 24.70 12.45
CA PHE A 183 -5.04 24.90 11.62
C PHE A 183 -5.32 25.36 10.17
N PRO A 184 -6.11 26.42 9.94
CA PRO A 184 -6.55 26.85 8.60
C PRO A 184 -5.41 27.33 7.69
N HIS A 185 -4.21 27.55 8.24
CA HIS A 185 -3.01 27.94 7.50
C HIS A 185 -2.08 26.76 7.20
N GLU A 186 -2.30 25.60 7.81
CA GLU A 186 -1.51 24.38 7.62
C GLU A 186 -2.28 23.32 6.81
N ILE A 187 -3.61 23.28 6.94
CA ILE A 187 -4.48 22.35 6.22
C ILE A 187 -5.06 23.05 4.98
N ASP A 188 -4.36 22.95 3.86
CA ASP A 188 -4.87 23.36 2.55
C ASP A 188 -5.40 22.16 1.74
N GLN A 189 -5.79 22.40 0.49
CA GLN A 189 -6.30 21.35 -0.39
C GLN A 189 -5.24 20.28 -0.70
N ASP A 190 -3.99 20.68 -0.91
CA ASP A 190 -2.91 19.78 -1.29
C ASP A 190 -2.46 18.91 -0.11
N PHE A 191 -2.35 19.49 1.08
CA PHE A 191 -2.09 18.78 2.31
C PHE A 191 -3.13 17.67 2.56
N ARG A 192 -4.42 18.00 2.43
CA ARG A 192 -5.52 17.03 2.58
C ARG A 192 -5.42 15.89 1.57
N ALA A 193 -5.15 16.23 0.31
CA ALA A 193 -5.07 15.23 -0.76
C ALA A 193 -3.89 14.26 -0.61
N GLN A 194 -2.83 14.67 0.11
CA GLN A 194 -1.55 13.96 0.10
C GLN A 194 -1.17 13.32 1.43
N ILE A 195 -1.62 13.84 2.57
CA ILE A 195 -1.14 13.40 3.90
C ILE A 195 -1.35 11.90 4.16
N GLY A 196 -2.49 11.34 3.76
CA GLY A 196 -2.74 9.90 3.89
C GLY A 196 -1.70 9.08 3.14
N PHE A 197 -1.47 9.43 1.86
CA PHE A 197 -0.48 8.74 1.04
C PHE A 197 0.95 8.96 1.53
N ALA A 198 1.27 10.15 2.04
CA ALA A 198 2.57 10.45 2.64
C ALA A 198 2.83 9.64 3.92
N SER A 199 1.80 9.38 4.73
CA SER A 199 1.94 8.63 5.99
C SER A 199 2.32 7.16 5.81
N ILE A 200 2.08 6.57 4.63
CA ILE A 200 2.48 5.21 4.28
C ILE A 200 4.00 5.03 4.41
N LEU A 201 4.76 6.13 4.23
CA LEU A 201 6.22 6.11 4.23
C LEU A 201 6.84 6.47 5.59
N HIS A 202 6.04 6.56 6.66
CA HIS A 202 6.54 6.98 7.98
C HIS A 202 7.72 6.12 8.47
N ASP A 203 7.65 4.81 8.25
CA ASP A 203 8.65 3.84 8.70
C ASP A 203 9.60 3.34 7.59
N VAL A 204 9.62 4.00 6.42
CA VAL A 204 10.49 3.60 5.29
C VAL A 204 11.97 3.55 5.66
N GLY A 205 12.38 4.29 6.70
CA GLY A 205 13.74 4.31 7.20
C GLY A 205 14.19 3.03 7.91
N LYS A 206 13.28 2.12 8.28
CA LYS A 206 13.63 0.82 8.88
C LYS A 206 14.56 -0.01 7.98
N VAL A 207 14.58 0.28 6.68
CA VAL A 207 15.53 -0.32 5.73
C VAL A 207 17.00 -0.10 6.11
N ALA A 208 17.31 0.96 6.86
CA ALA A 208 18.66 1.26 7.34
C ALA A 208 19.02 0.55 8.65
N ILE A 209 18.07 -0.10 9.31
CA ILE A 209 18.27 -0.81 10.58
C ILE A 209 18.73 -2.26 10.28
N GLY A 210 19.70 -2.77 11.05
CA GLY A 210 20.17 -4.14 10.93
C GLY A 210 19.14 -5.16 11.38
N ASP A 211 19.04 -6.32 10.71
CA ASP A 211 18.04 -7.35 11.00
C ASP A 211 18.10 -7.86 12.46
N ASP A 212 19.30 -8.00 13.01
CA ASP A 212 19.51 -8.48 14.39
C ASP A 212 18.88 -7.54 15.42
N LEU A 213 18.89 -6.24 15.14
CA LEU A 213 18.28 -5.22 15.99
C LEU A 213 16.77 -5.11 15.72
N LEU A 214 16.37 -5.10 14.44
CA LEU A 214 14.99 -4.95 14.02
C LEU A 214 14.11 -6.11 14.51
N ARG A 215 14.66 -7.33 14.53
CA ARG A 215 13.95 -8.57 14.92
C ARG A 215 14.32 -9.06 16.31
N LYS A 216 14.98 -8.23 17.12
CA LYS A 216 15.44 -8.63 18.45
C LYS A 216 14.25 -9.01 19.33
N PRO A 217 14.21 -10.24 19.89
CA PRO A 217 13.18 -10.59 20.86
C PRO A 217 13.48 -9.93 22.22
N GLY A 218 12.51 -9.18 22.75
CA GLY A 218 12.60 -8.56 24.07
C GLY A 218 12.90 -7.07 24.05
N LEU A 219 13.31 -6.51 25.20
CA LEU A 219 13.58 -5.08 25.32
C LEU A 219 14.92 -4.72 24.66
N LEU A 220 14.94 -3.57 23.99
CA LEU A 220 16.17 -2.94 23.52
C LEU A 220 16.89 -2.28 24.71
N ASP A 221 18.20 -2.42 24.77
CA ASP A 221 19.02 -1.62 25.66
C ASP A 221 19.14 -0.16 25.16
N GLU A 222 19.85 0.69 25.89
CA GLU A 222 19.95 2.11 25.54
C GLU A 222 20.63 2.35 24.18
N VAL A 223 21.69 1.60 23.87
CA VAL A 223 22.46 1.74 22.62
C VAL A 223 21.63 1.23 21.45
N GLU A 224 20.98 0.08 21.63
CA GLU A 224 20.08 -0.52 20.66
C GLU A 224 18.86 0.37 20.39
N ARG A 225 18.30 1.00 21.43
CA ARG A 225 17.19 1.94 21.29
C ARG A 225 17.64 3.18 20.49
N LEU A 226 18.81 3.73 20.77
CA LEU A 226 19.36 4.85 19.99
C LEU A 226 19.57 4.44 18.53
N ALA A 227 20.12 3.25 18.28
CA ALA A 227 20.29 2.74 16.92
C ALA A 227 18.95 2.51 16.20
N MET A 228 17.91 2.03 16.89
CA MET A 228 16.57 1.88 16.33
C MET A 228 15.94 3.23 15.95
N GLN A 229 16.17 4.27 16.75
CA GLN A 229 15.64 5.62 16.50
C GLN A 229 16.18 6.27 15.22
N GLU A 230 17.32 5.79 14.72
CA GLU A 230 17.91 6.28 13.46
C GLU A 230 17.03 6.03 12.24
N HIS A 231 16.02 5.13 12.30
CA HIS A 231 15.10 4.95 11.19
C HIS A 231 14.40 6.26 10.81
N ALA A 232 14.06 7.10 11.79
CA ALA A 232 13.40 8.38 11.53
C ALA A 232 14.32 9.32 10.72
N ALA A 233 15.61 9.35 11.07
CA ALA A 233 16.63 10.10 10.33
C ALA A 233 16.85 9.56 8.92
N ALA A 234 17.00 8.24 8.79
CA ALA A 234 17.25 7.56 7.53
C ALA A 234 16.08 7.73 6.56
N GLY A 235 14.84 7.54 7.04
CA GLY A 235 13.62 7.71 6.26
C GLY A 235 13.48 9.13 5.73
N ALA A 236 13.66 10.13 6.61
CA ALA A 236 13.66 11.53 6.22
C ALA A 236 14.70 11.84 5.13
N ALA A 237 15.94 11.37 5.30
CA ALA A 237 17.01 11.60 4.32
C ALA A 237 16.70 10.98 2.95
N ILE A 238 16.14 9.75 2.93
CA ILE A 238 15.70 9.08 1.70
C ILE A 238 14.63 9.91 0.99
N LEU A 239 13.62 10.36 1.74
CA LEU A 239 12.45 11.06 1.19
C LEU A 239 12.78 12.49 0.77
N THR A 240 13.61 13.22 1.51
CA THR A 240 14.12 14.53 1.10
C THR A 240 14.92 14.43 -0.19
N LYS A 241 15.77 13.41 -0.32
CA LYS A 241 16.51 13.18 -1.57
C LYS A 241 15.56 12.83 -2.72
N ALA A 242 14.55 12.01 -2.48
CA ALA A 242 13.52 11.71 -3.48
C ALA A 242 12.78 12.97 -3.92
N HIS A 243 12.38 13.83 -2.97
CA HIS A 243 11.73 15.10 -3.24
C HIS A 243 12.63 16.04 -4.06
N SER A 244 13.93 16.13 -3.78
CA SER A 244 14.85 16.96 -4.58
C SER A 244 14.96 16.52 -6.05
N LEU A 245 14.66 15.25 -6.35
CA LEU A 245 14.66 14.70 -7.70
C LEU A 245 13.31 14.84 -8.40
N ALA A 246 12.26 15.21 -7.65
CA ALA A 246 10.90 15.40 -8.12
C ALA A 246 10.22 16.53 -7.29
N PRO A 247 10.68 17.79 -7.43
CA PRO A 247 10.28 18.89 -6.56
C PRO A 247 8.78 19.20 -6.63
N ASP A 248 8.13 18.90 -7.75
CA ASP A 248 6.67 19.06 -7.92
C ASP A 248 5.84 17.98 -7.17
N SER A 249 6.48 17.10 -6.39
CA SER A 249 5.83 16.06 -5.60
C SER A 249 5.78 16.46 -4.13
N ASP A 250 4.78 17.26 -3.76
CA ASP A 250 4.58 17.76 -2.39
C ASP A 250 4.40 16.63 -1.36
N TYR A 251 3.89 15.47 -1.77
CA TYR A 251 3.68 14.35 -0.84
C TYR A 251 5.01 13.82 -0.29
N LEU A 252 6.12 13.91 -1.04
CA LEU A 252 7.44 13.47 -0.58
C LEU A 252 8.01 14.40 0.48
N ARG A 253 7.70 15.70 0.39
CA ARG A 253 8.05 16.67 1.44
C ARG A 253 7.29 16.35 2.72
N ILE A 254 5.98 16.16 2.63
CA ILE A 254 5.13 15.77 3.77
C ILE A 254 5.59 14.43 4.36
N ALA A 255 5.91 13.45 3.52
CA ALA A 255 6.39 12.14 3.95
C ALA A 255 7.73 12.25 4.68
N ALA A 256 8.66 13.10 4.22
CA ALA A 256 9.94 13.33 4.90
C ALA A 256 9.74 13.94 6.30
N GLU A 257 8.80 14.88 6.46
CA GLU A 257 8.43 15.42 7.76
C GLU A 257 7.85 14.34 8.68
N ILE A 258 6.92 13.53 8.17
CA ILE A 258 6.31 12.43 8.93
C ILE A 258 7.39 11.44 9.38
N ALA A 259 8.20 10.93 8.44
CA ALA A 259 9.25 9.96 8.76
C ALA A 259 10.22 10.51 9.81
N ARG A 260 10.57 11.79 9.72
CA ARG A 260 11.48 12.43 10.69
C ARG A 260 10.88 12.58 12.08
N TYR A 261 9.60 12.95 12.18
CA TYR A 261 9.06 13.52 13.42
C TYR A 261 7.85 12.78 14.00
N HIS A 262 7.35 11.69 13.39
CA HIS A 262 6.16 10.98 13.90
C HIS A 262 6.36 10.35 15.31
N HIS A 263 7.60 10.27 15.79
CA HIS A 263 7.93 9.87 17.16
C HIS A 263 8.25 11.04 18.12
N GLU A 264 8.14 12.27 17.64
CA GLU A 264 8.17 13.43 18.52
C GLU A 264 6.93 13.42 19.44
N ARG A 265 7.14 13.83 20.69
CA ARG A 265 6.07 13.88 21.69
C ARG A 265 5.71 15.33 21.96
N TYR A 266 4.42 15.63 22.10
CA TYR A 266 3.94 16.99 22.28
C TYR A 266 4.62 17.76 23.45
N ASP A 267 4.99 17.03 24.51
CA ASP A 267 5.72 17.52 25.69
C ASP A 267 7.25 17.69 25.49
N GLY A 268 7.79 17.28 24.34
CA GLY A 268 9.21 17.34 24.00
C GLY A 268 10.07 16.24 24.57
N THR A 269 9.47 15.12 25.00
CA THR A 269 10.20 13.93 25.47
C THR A 269 10.40 12.88 24.37
N GLY A 270 10.02 13.21 23.12
CA GLY A 270 10.18 12.36 21.96
C GLY A 270 11.56 12.43 21.32
N TYR A 271 11.67 11.87 20.12
CA TYR A 271 12.88 11.83 19.31
C TYR A 271 12.52 12.10 17.84
N PRO A 272 13.47 12.50 16.98
CA PRO A 272 14.92 12.61 17.20
C PRO A 272 15.40 13.92 17.84
N GLU A 273 14.61 14.99 17.86
CA GLU A 273 15.04 16.34 18.20
C GLU A 273 14.40 16.89 19.47
N GLY A 274 13.40 16.19 20.04
CA GLY A 274 12.72 16.61 21.26
C GLY A 274 11.88 17.87 21.04
N LEU A 275 11.29 17.99 19.85
CA LEU A 275 10.45 19.11 19.46
C LEU A 275 9.20 19.18 20.35
N ARG A 276 8.76 20.41 20.65
CA ARG A 276 7.63 20.67 21.55
C ARG A 276 6.47 21.33 20.81
N MET A 277 5.26 20.87 21.11
CA MET A 277 4.02 21.49 20.68
C MET A 277 3.99 21.79 19.16
N ASN A 278 3.85 23.05 18.77
CA ASN A 278 3.76 23.52 17.39
C ASN A 278 5.10 23.51 16.63
N LYS A 279 6.21 23.14 17.27
CA LYS A 279 7.46 22.88 16.55
C LYS A 279 7.44 21.53 15.83
N ILE A 280 6.58 20.61 16.26
CA ILE A 280 6.33 19.35 15.57
C ILE A 280 5.42 19.65 14.36
N PRO A 281 5.80 19.29 13.12
CA PRO A 281 4.94 19.46 11.97
C PRO A 281 3.55 18.84 12.18
N LEU A 282 2.49 19.49 11.70
CA LEU A 282 1.12 18.98 11.85
C LEU A 282 0.96 17.58 11.26
N SER A 283 1.60 17.33 10.11
CA SER A 283 1.66 16.02 9.45
C SER A 283 2.12 14.92 10.41
N ALA A 284 3.23 15.14 11.11
CA ALA A 284 3.75 14.21 12.11
C ALA A 284 2.85 14.09 13.35
N ARG A 285 2.27 15.20 13.84
CA ARG A 285 1.34 15.18 14.98
C ARG A 285 0.10 14.32 14.72
N ILE A 286 -0.42 14.34 13.49
CA ILE A 286 -1.57 13.53 13.07
C ILE A 286 -1.18 12.06 12.97
N VAL A 287 -0.10 11.77 12.24
CA VAL A 287 0.34 10.38 12.01
C VAL A 287 0.75 9.69 13.32
N ALA A 288 1.37 10.40 14.27
CA ALA A 288 1.73 9.84 15.57
C ALA A 288 0.51 9.25 16.33
N VAL A 289 -0.65 9.90 16.23
CA VAL A 289 -1.89 9.41 16.85
C VAL A 289 -2.42 8.20 16.09
N ALA A 290 -2.45 8.27 14.76
CA ALA A 290 -2.96 7.21 13.90
C ALA A 290 -2.14 5.91 14.04
N ASP A 291 -0.81 6.03 14.02
CA ASP A 291 0.13 4.93 14.20
C ASP A 291 -0.04 4.25 15.57
N VAL A 292 -0.01 5.03 16.66
CA VAL A 292 -0.16 4.47 18.01
C VAL A 292 -1.54 3.82 18.20
N PHE A 293 -2.60 4.41 17.66
CA PHE A 293 -3.92 3.79 17.72
C PHE A 293 -3.96 2.44 17.00
N ASP A 294 -3.40 2.37 15.79
CA ASP A 294 -3.33 1.12 15.03
C ASP A 294 -2.48 0.07 15.76
N ALA A 295 -1.33 0.47 16.29
CA ALA A 295 -0.44 -0.39 17.05
C ALA A 295 -1.08 -0.94 18.35
N LEU A 296 -1.99 -0.20 18.97
CA LEU A 296 -2.71 -0.66 20.17
C LEU A 296 -3.87 -1.59 19.83
N THR A 297 -4.55 -1.35 18.71
CA THR A 297 -5.79 -2.07 18.33
C THR A 297 -5.56 -3.24 17.37
N SER A 298 -4.33 -3.42 16.88
CA SER A 298 -3.95 -4.54 16.02
C SER A 298 -3.27 -5.66 16.81
N ASP A 299 -3.58 -6.92 16.47
CA ASP A 299 -2.89 -8.07 17.04
C ASP A 299 -1.46 -8.14 16.50
N ARG A 300 -0.48 -8.18 17.40
CA ARG A 300 0.95 -8.35 17.06
C ARG A 300 1.46 -9.67 17.64
N SER A 301 2.49 -10.23 17.01
CA SER A 301 3.10 -11.53 17.40
C SER A 301 3.52 -11.61 18.88
N TYR A 302 3.80 -10.46 19.50
CA TYR A 302 4.22 -10.31 20.90
C TYR A 302 3.17 -9.65 21.81
N LYS A 303 2.03 -9.19 21.29
CA LYS A 303 1.04 -8.43 22.06
C LYS A 303 -0.38 -8.62 21.52
N ARG A 304 -1.30 -9.01 22.39
CA ARG A 304 -2.74 -9.06 22.08
C ARG A 304 -3.28 -7.63 21.89
N ALA A 305 -4.11 -7.45 20.87
CA ALA A 305 -4.81 -6.20 20.62
C ALA A 305 -5.58 -5.75 21.86
N TRP A 306 -5.52 -4.44 22.15
CA TRP A 306 -6.38 -3.80 23.14
C TRP A 306 -7.81 -3.70 22.60
N SER A 307 -8.78 -3.62 23.51
CA SER A 307 -10.10 -3.16 23.10
C SER A 307 -10.02 -1.71 22.61
N GLU A 308 -10.93 -1.36 21.70
CA GLU A 308 -11.04 0.02 21.20
C GLU A 308 -11.23 1.03 22.35
N GLU A 309 -12.02 0.66 23.36
CA GLU A 309 -12.26 1.50 24.54
C GLU A 309 -10.99 1.75 25.36
N GLU A 310 -10.16 0.72 25.57
CA GLU A 310 -8.86 0.87 26.25
C GLU A 310 -7.91 1.78 25.46
N ALA A 311 -7.84 1.60 24.13
CA ALA A 311 -7.01 2.43 23.26
C ALA A 311 -7.47 3.89 23.29
N ILE A 312 -8.77 4.14 23.21
CA ILE A 312 -9.37 5.48 23.31
C ILE A 312 -9.06 6.14 24.64
N ASN A 313 -9.26 5.43 25.74
CA ASN A 313 -8.97 5.93 27.08
C ASN A 313 -7.48 6.30 27.23
N TYR A 314 -6.59 5.48 26.68
CA TYR A 314 -5.16 5.78 26.66
C TYR A 314 -4.83 7.02 25.84
N LEU A 315 -5.34 7.14 24.61
CA LEU A 315 -5.13 8.31 23.77
C LEU A 315 -5.60 9.59 24.45
N ALA A 316 -6.79 9.56 25.09
CA ALA A 316 -7.33 10.69 25.84
C ALA A 316 -6.43 11.10 27.02
N GLN A 317 -5.89 10.13 27.77
CA GLN A 317 -4.97 10.40 28.89
C GLN A 317 -3.61 10.95 28.44
N GLN A 318 -3.21 10.69 27.19
CA GLN A 318 -1.94 11.16 26.62
C GLN A 318 -2.06 12.52 25.91
N ALA A 319 -3.24 13.12 25.86
CA ALA A 319 -3.45 14.46 25.31
C ALA A 319 -2.63 15.51 26.08
N GLY A 320 -1.89 16.34 25.34
CA GLY A 320 -0.97 17.35 25.89
C GLY A 320 0.35 16.79 26.40
N ARG A 321 0.54 15.47 26.41
CA ARG A 321 1.79 14.79 26.75
C ARG A 321 2.43 14.20 25.52
N GLN A 322 1.94 13.04 25.07
CA GLN A 322 2.40 12.43 23.84
C GLN A 322 1.81 13.13 22.62
N PHE A 323 0.52 13.47 22.68
CA PHE A 323 -0.25 13.88 21.51
C PHE A 323 -0.77 15.32 21.63
N ASP A 324 -0.95 15.96 20.48
CA ASP A 324 -1.59 17.27 20.40
C ASP A 324 -3.07 17.16 20.83
N PRO A 325 -3.53 17.95 21.83
CA PRO A 325 -4.92 17.92 22.28
C PRO A 325 -5.97 18.15 21.17
N GLN A 326 -5.68 18.99 20.18
CA GLN A 326 -6.61 19.25 19.07
C GLN A 326 -6.72 18.04 18.14
N VAL A 327 -5.59 17.37 17.87
CA VAL A 327 -5.56 16.14 17.08
C VAL A 327 -6.29 15.01 17.82
N ILE A 328 -6.12 14.90 19.14
CA ILE A 328 -6.89 13.95 19.97
C ILE A 328 -8.38 14.25 19.89
N SER A 329 -8.79 15.52 20.05
CA SER A 329 -10.20 15.90 19.95
C SER A 329 -10.81 15.48 18.60
N ALA A 330 -10.11 15.73 17.50
CA ALA A 330 -10.53 15.29 16.16
C ALA A 330 -10.57 13.76 16.04
N THR A 331 -9.59 13.06 16.61
CA THR A 331 -9.56 11.58 16.63
C THR A 331 -10.75 11.00 17.39
N MET A 332 -11.12 11.58 18.53
CA MET A 332 -12.28 11.13 19.30
C MET A 332 -13.58 11.32 18.54
N GLN A 333 -13.71 12.44 17.82
CA GLN A 333 -14.85 12.67 16.93
C GLN A 333 -14.92 11.60 15.83
N VAL A 334 -13.80 11.35 15.14
CA VAL A 334 -13.72 10.32 14.09
C VAL A 334 -14.12 8.94 14.61
N LEU A 335 -13.61 8.54 15.77
CA LEU A 335 -13.90 7.22 16.36
C LEU A 335 -15.37 7.12 16.81
N GLU A 336 -15.96 8.20 17.32
CA GLU A 336 -17.39 8.22 17.64
C GLU A 336 -18.28 8.14 16.40
N GLU A 337 -17.93 8.87 15.32
CA GLU A 337 -18.62 8.79 14.04
C GLU A 337 -18.54 7.36 13.44
N ARG A 338 -17.38 6.70 13.55
CA ARG A 338 -17.21 5.29 13.16
C ARG A 338 -18.13 4.36 13.95
N ARG A 339 -18.32 4.60 15.26
CA ARG A 339 -19.22 3.79 16.11
C ARG A 339 -20.69 3.94 15.73
N GLN A 340 -21.12 5.16 15.36
CA GLN A 340 -22.52 5.46 15.04
C GLN A 340 -22.89 5.10 13.60
N THR A 341 -21.91 4.89 12.74
CA THR A 341 -22.14 4.50 11.35
C THR A 341 -22.54 3.03 11.28
N PRO A 342 -23.69 2.67 10.69
CA PRO A 342 -24.04 1.28 10.43
C PRO A 342 -23.06 0.70 9.41
N ILE A 343 -22.07 -0.01 9.92
CA ILE A 343 -21.02 -0.70 9.16
C ILE A 343 -21.33 -2.19 9.05
N ILE A 344 -20.87 -2.82 7.97
CA ILE A 344 -20.78 -4.27 7.88
C ILE A 344 -19.72 -4.71 8.89
N ARG A 345 -20.11 -5.51 9.88
CA ARG A 345 -19.17 -6.11 10.83
C ARG A 345 -18.87 -7.52 10.38
N TRP A 346 -17.58 -7.82 10.21
CA TRP A 346 -17.15 -9.20 10.01
C TRP A 346 -17.63 -10.08 11.17
N SER A 347 -18.10 -11.27 10.85
CA SER A 347 -18.48 -12.28 11.83
C SER A 347 -18.06 -13.66 11.34
N GLN A 348 -17.95 -14.64 12.24
CA GLN A 348 -17.61 -16.01 11.84
C GLN A 348 -18.62 -16.64 10.87
N ALA A 349 -19.86 -16.12 10.82
CA ALA A 349 -20.85 -16.56 9.84
C ALA A 349 -20.52 -16.12 8.40
N MET A 350 -19.55 -15.24 8.21
CA MET A 350 -19.05 -14.77 6.91
C MET A 350 -17.74 -15.46 6.50
N SER A 351 -17.19 -16.33 7.35
CA SER A 351 -15.98 -17.09 7.03
C SER A 351 -16.30 -18.18 6.02
N VAL A 352 -15.50 -18.26 4.97
CA VAL A 352 -15.54 -19.34 3.97
C VAL A 352 -14.57 -20.48 4.31
N GLY A 353 -13.98 -20.46 5.52
CA GLY A 353 -13.02 -21.46 5.97
C GLY A 353 -11.66 -21.37 5.25
N HIS A 354 -11.42 -20.34 4.44
CA HIS A 354 -10.16 -20.09 3.75
C HIS A 354 -9.49 -18.82 4.29
N PRO A 355 -8.42 -18.93 5.11
CA PRO A 355 -7.86 -17.79 5.85
C PRO A 355 -7.45 -16.58 5.01
N VAL A 356 -7.05 -16.80 3.75
CA VAL A 356 -6.70 -15.71 2.82
C VAL A 356 -7.96 -15.04 2.26
N LEU A 357 -9.01 -15.79 1.95
CA LEU A 357 -10.26 -15.20 1.41
C LEU A 357 -11.02 -14.47 2.53
N ASP A 358 -11.01 -15.01 3.74
CA ASP A 358 -11.58 -14.35 4.92
C ASP A 358 -10.89 -13.02 5.22
N ARG A 359 -9.56 -12.95 5.03
CA ARG A 359 -8.80 -11.69 5.16
C ARG A 359 -9.14 -10.70 4.05
N ASP A 360 -9.32 -11.19 2.83
CA ASP A 360 -9.76 -10.37 1.71
C ASP A 360 -11.16 -9.78 1.97
N HIS A 361 -12.10 -10.60 2.44
CA HIS A 361 -13.44 -10.16 2.82
C HIS A 361 -13.40 -9.08 3.91
N GLN A 362 -12.59 -9.27 4.95
CA GLN A 362 -12.41 -8.26 6.00
C GLN A 362 -11.89 -6.93 5.44
N THR A 363 -10.95 -6.99 4.48
CA THR A 363 -10.39 -5.80 3.84
C THR A 363 -11.42 -5.08 2.95
N LEU A 364 -12.18 -5.84 2.15
CA LEU A 364 -13.28 -5.31 1.34
C LEU A 364 -14.37 -4.68 2.21
N ILE A 365 -14.76 -5.35 3.29
CA ILE A 365 -15.69 -4.80 4.29
C ILE A 365 -15.16 -3.48 4.84
N GLY A 366 -13.86 -3.40 5.16
CA GLY A 366 -13.22 -2.16 5.61
C GLY A 366 -13.31 -1.02 4.58
N LEU A 367 -13.06 -1.31 3.29
CA LEU A 367 -13.18 -0.33 2.20
C LEU A 367 -14.63 0.13 2.00
N VAL A 368 -15.58 -0.80 2.02
CA VAL A 368 -17.01 -0.48 1.89
C VAL A 368 -17.49 0.39 3.05
N ASN A 369 -17.15 0.00 4.27
CA ASN A 369 -17.53 0.73 5.48
C ASN A 369 -17.02 2.18 5.44
N GLN A 370 -15.87 2.43 4.79
CA GLN A 370 -15.35 3.77 4.59
C GLN A 370 -16.24 4.59 3.66
N MET A 371 -16.72 4.04 2.55
CA MET A 371 -17.70 4.77 1.73
C MET A 371 -18.97 5.10 2.52
N SER A 372 -19.34 4.24 3.48
CA SER A 372 -20.51 4.43 4.33
C SER A 372 -20.33 5.46 5.45
N LEU A 373 -19.13 5.99 5.72
CA LEU A 373 -18.93 7.01 6.76
C LEU A 373 -19.55 8.37 6.34
N PRO A 374 -20.33 9.04 7.21
CA PRO A 374 -20.96 10.36 6.96
C PRO A 374 -20.03 11.38 6.31
N ALA A 375 -18.82 11.48 6.85
CA ALA A 375 -17.85 12.46 6.41
C ALA A 375 -17.20 12.10 5.05
N ASN A 376 -17.17 10.83 4.65
CA ASN A 376 -16.68 10.38 3.34
C ASN A 376 -17.75 10.55 2.23
N ARG A 377 -19.04 10.47 2.57
CA ARG A 377 -20.15 10.56 1.59
C ARG A 377 -20.23 11.91 0.85
N CYS A 378 -19.67 12.97 1.44
CA CYS A 378 -19.68 14.32 0.88
C CYS A 378 -18.34 14.74 0.28
N ASP A 379 -17.32 13.87 0.32
CA ASP A 379 -15.98 14.18 -0.17
C ASP A 379 -15.66 13.33 -1.41
N ARG A 380 -15.78 13.98 -2.57
CA ARG A 380 -15.55 13.35 -3.87
C ARG A 380 -14.14 12.77 -4.01
N THR A 381 -13.12 13.42 -3.46
CA THR A 381 -11.73 12.95 -3.57
C THR A 381 -11.54 11.65 -2.80
N VAL A 382 -12.18 11.56 -1.63
CA VAL A 382 -12.16 10.36 -0.79
C VAL A 382 -12.98 9.24 -1.44
N LEU A 383 -14.15 9.54 -2.01
CA LEU A 383 -14.95 8.52 -2.71
C LEU A 383 -14.24 7.99 -3.97
N GLU A 384 -13.62 8.86 -4.77
CA GLU A 384 -12.79 8.44 -5.91
C GLU A 384 -11.61 7.56 -5.44
N PHE A 385 -10.95 7.92 -4.34
CA PHE A 385 -9.88 7.10 -3.75
C PHE A 385 -10.38 5.74 -3.27
N VAL A 386 -11.47 5.68 -2.51
CA VAL A 386 -11.99 4.42 -1.98
C VAL A 386 -12.55 3.54 -3.10
N LEU A 387 -13.14 4.11 -4.15
CA LEU A 387 -13.58 3.37 -5.34
C LEU A 387 -12.39 2.80 -6.12
N ASP A 388 -11.29 3.55 -6.24
CA ASP A 388 -10.07 3.07 -6.88
C ASP A 388 -9.45 1.89 -6.12
N GLU A 389 -9.37 1.99 -4.79
CA GLU A 389 -8.89 0.93 -3.92
C GLU A 389 -9.82 -0.30 -3.97
N LEU A 390 -11.13 -0.09 -3.96
CA LEU A 390 -12.11 -1.16 -4.03
C LEU A 390 -12.03 -1.89 -5.38
N LEU A 391 -11.90 -1.17 -6.50
CA LEU A 391 -11.68 -1.76 -7.83
C LEU A 391 -10.38 -2.56 -7.92
N GLY A 392 -9.29 -2.05 -7.34
CA GLY A 392 -8.01 -2.76 -7.30
C GLY A 392 -8.09 -4.04 -6.47
N TYR A 393 -8.69 -3.95 -5.28
CA TYR A 393 -8.73 -5.06 -4.35
C TYR A 393 -9.73 -6.16 -4.75
N THR A 394 -10.93 -5.78 -5.24
CA THR A 394 -11.93 -6.72 -5.76
C THR A 394 -11.36 -7.58 -6.89
N SER A 395 -10.63 -6.98 -7.84
CA SER A 395 -10.04 -7.75 -8.94
C SER A 395 -9.02 -8.80 -8.45
N ALA A 396 -8.22 -8.47 -7.44
CA ALA A 396 -7.23 -9.40 -6.88
C ALA A 396 -7.88 -10.51 -6.05
N HIS A 397 -8.87 -10.14 -5.23
CA HIS A 397 -9.66 -11.07 -4.43
C HIS A 397 -10.43 -12.07 -5.30
N PHE A 398 -11.20 -11.59 -6.29
CA PHE A 398 -11.97 -12.43 -7.20
C PHE A 398 -11.09 -13.42 -7.97
N THR A 399 -9.90 -12.99 -8.41
CA THR A 399 -8.96 -13.91 -9.07
C THR A 399 -8.57 -15.08 -8.16
N ARG A 400 -8.30 -14.81 -6.87
CA ARG A 400 -7.93 -15.85 -5.89
C ARG A 400 -9.09 -16.78 -5.58
N GLU A 401 -10.27 -16.22 -5.40
CA GLU A 401 -11.48 -16.97 -5.14
C GLU A 401 -11.84 -17.88 -6.33
N GLU A 402 -11.84 -17.36 -7.55
CA GLU A 402 -12.08 -18.16 -8.75
C GLU A 402 -11.05 -19.29 -8.92
N GLU A 403 -9.78 -19.03 -8.61
CA GLU A 403 -8.76 -20.08 -8.59
C GLU A 403 -9.06 -21.14 -7.53
N HIS A 404 -9.50 -20.73 -6.34
CA HIS A 404 -9.94 -21.64 -5.30
C HIS A 404 -11.13 -22.51 -5.75
N LEU A 405 -12.16 -21.92 -6.36
CA LEU A 405 -13.34 -22.61 -6.89
C LEU A 405 -12.97 -23.66 -7.95
N ARG A 406 -12.06 -23.31 -8.88
CA ARG A 406 -11.57 -24.25 -9.89
C ARG A 406 -10.80 -25.41 -9.26
N ARG A 407 -10.02 -25.16 -8.20
CA ARG A 407 -9.25 -26.21 -7.48
C ARG A 407 -10.14 -27.19 -6.74
N ILE A 408 -11.23 -26.72 -6.13
CA ILE A 408 -12.18 -27.59 -5.41
C ILE A 408 -13.21 -28.25 -6.34
N GLY A 409 -13.21 -27.89 -7.63
CA GLY A 409 -14.14 -28.45 -8.62
C GLY A 409 -15.59 -28.02 -8.38
N PHE A 410 -15.81 -26.78 -7.95
CA PHE A 410 -17.17 -26.27 -7.67
C PHE A 410 -17.98 -26.14 -8.97
N ASP A 411 -19.10 -26.88 -9.07
CA ASP A 411 -19.98 -26.92 -10.25
C ASP A 411 -20.54 -25.54 -10.66
N GLY A 412 -20.58 -24.57 -9.73
CA GLY A 412 -21.06 -23.21 -9.98
C GLY A 412 -20.00 -22.19 -10.40
N ALA A 413 -18.75 -22.61 -10.64
CA ALA A 413 -17.61 -21.69 -10.84
C ALA A 413 -17.83 -20.67 -11.98
N GLU A 414 -18.32 -21.10 -13.15
CA GLU A 414 -18.55 -20.18 -14.29
C GLU A 414 -19.61 -19.11 -13.99
N ARG A 415 -20.65 -19.47 -13.23
CA ARG A 415 -21.68 -18.52 -12.78
C ARG A 415 -21.10 -17.54 -11.77
N HIS A 416 -20.23 -18.01 -10.88
CA HIS A 416 -19.58 -17.20 -9.87
C HIS A 416 -18.63 -16.18 -10.51
N GLU A 417 -17.84 -16.58 -11.50
CA GLU A 417 -17.02 -15.68 -12.33
C GLU A 417 -17.83 -14.60 -13.06
N ALA A 418 -19.06 -14.92 -13.48
CA ALA A 418 -19.95 -13.95 -14.11
C ALA A 418 -20.41 -12.87 -13.11
N ILE A 419 -20.75 -13.27 -11.88
CA ILE A 419 -21.14 -12.36 -10.80
C ILE A 419 -20.00 -11.37 -10.48
N HIS A 420 -18.74 -11.84 -10.46
CA HIS A 420 -17.57 -11.00 -10.28
C HIS A 420 -17.37 -9.98 -11.41
N ARG A 421 -17.47 -10.43 -12.67
CA ARG A 421 -17.34 -9.54 -13.83
C ARG A 421 -18.40 -8.44 -13.81
N ASP A 422 -19.65 -8.79 -13.51
CA ASP A 422 -20.77 -7.84 -13.47
C ASP A 422 -20.51 -6.73 -12.43
N LEU A 423 -20.03 -7.07 -11.23
CA LEU A 423 -19.68 -6.05 -10.23
C LEU A 423 -18.53 -5.16 -10.71
N VAL A 424 -17.46 -5.74 -11.25
CA VAL A 424 -16.29 -4.98 -11.69
C VAL A 424 -16.69 -3.96 -12.77
N ASP A 425 -17.54 -4.37 -13.72
CA ASP A 425 -18.02 -3.48 -14.77
C ASP A 425 -18.97 -2.40 -14.23
N GLU A 426 -19.83 -2.72 -13.26
CA GLU A 426 -20.70 -1.75 -12.59
C GLU A 426 -19.91 -0.71 -11.77
N LEU A 427 -18.89 -1.15 -11.03
CA LEU A 427 -17.98 -0.27 -10.29
C LEU A 427 -17.17 0.64 -11.23
N ARG A 428 -16.74 0.14 -12.39
CA ARG A 428 -16.08 0.96 -13.43
C ARG A 428 -17.02 2.01 -14.01
N ALA A 429 -18.28 1.65 -14.26
CA ALA A 429 -19.29 2.59 -14.72
C ALA A 429 -19.59 3.66 -13.67
N ILE A 430 -19.72 3.27 -12.40
CA ILE A 430 -19.87 4.19 -11.26
C ILE A 430 -18.68 5.16 -11.20
N ARG A 431 -17.44 4.66 -11.30
CA ARG A 431 -16.23 5.49 -11.31
C ARG A 431 -16.21 6.48 -12.47
N ALA A 432 -16.57 6.05 -13.67
CA ALA A 432 -16.65 6.93 -14.84
C ALA A 432 -17.67 8.06 -14.62
N ASN A 433 -18.85 7.74 -14.08
CA ASN A 433 -19.89 8.71 -13.76
C ASN A 433 -19.47 9.68 -12.63
N PHE A 434 -18.66 9.22 -11.67
CA PHE A 434 -18.05 10.08 -10.65
C PHE A 434 -17.14 11.13 -11.27
N HIS A 435 -16.36 10.79 -12.30
CA HIS A 435 -15.51 11.74 -13.01
C HIS A 435 -16.31 12.83 -13.76
N GLU A 436 -17.54 12.53 -14.21
CA GLU A 436 -18.39 13.45 -14.98
C GLU A 436 -19.17 14.48 -14.13
N GLY A 437 -19.07 14.47 -12.78
CA GLY A 437 -19.53 15.59 -11.95
C GLY A 437 -20.85 15.41 -11.19
N ASN A 438 -21.26 14.18 -10.89
CA ASN A 438 -22.53 13.92 -10.22
C ASN A 438 -22.37 13.73 -8.70
N ASP A 439 -22.43 14.81 -7.93
CA ASP A 439 -22.09 14.87 -6.49
C ASP A 439 -23.08 14.16 -5.54
N HIS A 440 -24.18 13.59 -6.07
CA HIS A 440 -25.20 12.87 -5.29
C HIS A 440 -25.08 11.33 -5.34
N LEU A 441 -24.00 10.79 -5.90
CA LEU A 441 -23.83 9.34 -6.07
C LEU A 441 -23.29 8.63 -4.81
N GLY A 442 -22.64 9.33 -3.89
CA GLY A 442 -21.91 8.75 -2.75
C GLY A 442 -22.73 7.80 -1.88
N ASP A 443 -23.93 8.23 -1.45
CA ASP A 443 -24.81 7.40 -0.61
C ASP A 443 -25.33 6.16 -1.34
N LYS A 444 -25.71 6.31 -2.60
CA LYS A 444 -26.26 5.21 -3.41
C LYS A 444 -25.19 4.17 -3.72
N VAL A 445 -23.96 4.62 -3.98
CA VAL A 445 -22.83 3.75 -4.30
C VAL A 445 -22.33 3.04 -3.05
N ALA A 446 -22.16 3.74 -1.93
CA ALA A 446 -21.78 3.12 -0.67
C ALA A 446 -22.78 2.04 -0.25
N GLN A 447 -24.09 2.34 -0.35
CA GLN A 447 -25.15 1.39 -0.04
C GLN A 447 -25.16 0.20 -1.01
N PHE A 448 -25.05 0.46 -2.31
CA PHE A 448 -24.99 -0.59 -3.34
C PHE A 448 -23.85 -1.58 -3.10
N VAL A 449 -22.61 -1.08 -2.93
CA VAL A 449 -21.45 -1.95 -2.74
C VAL A 449 -21.53 -2.67 -1.40
N ALA A 450 -22.09 -2.03 -0.36
CA ALA A 450 -22.31 -2.66 0.93
C ALA A 450 -23.33 -3.80 0.89
N ASP A 451 -24.43 -3.61 0.18
CA ASP A 451 -25.45 -4.64 0.03
C ASP A 451 -24.95 -5.76 -0.87
N TRP A 452 -24.24 -5.43 -1.94
CA TRP A 452 -23.61 -6.42 -2.81
C TRP A 452 -22.62 -7.30 -2.05
N LEU A 453 -21.63 -6.70 -1.37
CA LEU A 453 -20.58 -7.44 -0.68
C LEU A 453 -21.13 -8.35 0.41
N ARG A 454 -22.10 -7.83 1.19
CA ARG A 454 -22.76 -8.61 2.23
C ARG A 454 -23.52 -9.80 1.65
N ASN A 455 -24.29 -9.58 0.59
CA ASN A 455 -25.09 -10.62 -0.04
C ASN A 455 -24.22 -11.64 -0.77
N HIS A 456 -23.13 -11.20 -1.41
CA HIS A 456 -22.19 -12.07 -2.09
C HIS A 456 -21.54 -13.04 -1.10
N ILE A 457 -20.95 -12.52 -0.02
CA ILE A 457 -20.34 -13.35 1.03
C ILE A 457 -21.37 -14.34 1.61
N LEU A 458 -22.55 -13.85 2.01
CA LEU A 458 -23.51 -14.70 2.74
C LEU A 458 -24.31 -15.65 1.85
N LEU A 459 -24.52 -15.33 0.58
CA LEU A 459 -25.44 -16.08 -0.29
C LEU A 459 -24.74 -16.76 -1.46
N GLU A 460 -23.62 -16.23 -1.93
CA GLU A 460 -22.84 -16.83 -3.02
C GLU A 460 -21.66 -17.61 -2.45
N ASP A 461 -20.86 -16.99 -1.57
CA ASP A 461 -19.58 -17.57 -1.17
C ASP A 461 -19.77 -18.73 -0.19
N MET A 462 -20.79 -18.63 0.67
CA MET A 462 -21.19 -19.74 1.54
C MET A 462 -21.63 -21.01 0.80
N LYS A 463 -21.94 -20.95 -0.52
CA LYS A 463 -22.39 -22.14 -1.28
C LYS A 463 -21.29 -23.17 -1.53
N TYR A 464 -20.03 -22.78 -1.41
CA TYR A 464 -18.89 -23.67 -1.61
C TYR A 464 -18.16 -24.02 -0.30
N VAL A 465 -18.69 -23.58 0.84
CA VAL A 465 -18.23 -23.96 2.18
C VAL A 465 -18.79 -25.34 2.53
N VAL A 466 -17.91 -26.32 2.75
CA VAL A 466 -18.25 -27.72 3.06
C VAL A 466 -18.25 -27.98 4.55
#